data_AF-A0A7W4EQY0-F1
#
_entry.id   AF-A0A7W4EQY0-F1
#
_cell.length_a   1.000
_cell.length_b   1.000
_cell.length_c   1.000
_cell.angle_alpha   90.00
_cell.angle_beta   90.00
_cell.angle_gamma   90.00
#
_symmetry.space_group_name_H-M   'P 1'
#
loop_
_entity.id
_entity.type
_entity.pdbx_description
1 polymer ?
#
loop_
_entity_poly.entity_id
_entity_poly.type
_entity_poly.pdbx_seq_one_letter_code
_entity_poly.pdbx_strand_id
1 'polypeptide(L)'
;MTNEGHFPKKLIYLGDGADEKKAILVSSASAYKVALDTIRLGESAFADEYRQVADACGAEFVDISDINIIGQDNQPTINENNRGENDGKE
;
A
#
# COMPACT_ATOMS: atom_id res chain seq x y z
N MET A 1 -10.53 -1.26 31.37
CA MET A 1 -10.35 -1.71 29.96
C MET A 1 -9.14 -0.97 29.43
N THR A 2 -7.99 -1.64 29.33
CA THR A 2 -6.86 -1.07 28.60
C THR A 2 -7.25 -1.13 27.13
N ASN A 3 -7.62 0.03 26.57
CA ASN A 3 -7.64 0.19 25.13
C ASN A 3 -6.19 0.01 24.67
N GLU A 4 -5.76 -1.24 24.43
CA GLU A 4 -4.58 -1.50 23.60
C GLU A 4 -4.97 -1.13 22.18
N GLY A 5 -5.13 0.19 21.97
CA GLY A 5 -5.58 0.78 20.73
C GLY A 5 -4.59 0.36 19.67
N HIS A 6 -5.04 -0.52 18.77
CA HIS A 6 -4.34 -0.78 17.54
C HIS A 6 -4.49 0.50 16.72
N PHE A 7 -3.51 1.39 16.85
CA PHE A 7 -3.47 2.59 16.04
C PHE A 7 -2.93 2.19 14.66
N PRO A 8 -3.73 2.39 13.60
CA PRO A 8 -3.23 2.20 12.25
C PRO A 8 -2.05 3.14 12.04
N LYS A 9 -0.95 2.61 11.52
CA LYS A 9 0.27 3.39 11.29
C LYS A 9 0.48 3.66 9.82
N LYS A 10 0.30 2.63 9.00
CA LYS A 10 0.58 2.69 7.56
C LYS A 10 -0.52 1.97 6.78
N LEU A 11 -0.90 2.52 5.64
CA LEU A 11 -1.73 1.85 4.64
C LEU A 11 -0.85 1.63 3.42
N ILE A 12 -0.57 0.37 3.09
CA ILE A 12 0.24 -0.01 1.94
C ILE A 12 -0.68 -0.16 0.73
N TYR A 13 -0.42 0.66 -0.27
CA TYR A 13 -1.01 0.58 -1.61
C TYR A 13 -0.27 -0.46 -2.44
N LEU A 14 -1.00 -1.46 -2.95
CA LEU A 14 -0.42 -2.58 -3.69
C LEU A 14 -0.30 -2.34 -5.20
N GLY A 15 -0.59 -1.12 -5.67
CA GLY A 15 -0.50 -0.76 -7.08
C GLY A 15 -1.79 -1.00 -7.87
N ASP A 16 -1.84 -0.39 -9.06
CA ASP A 16 -3.02 -0.41 -9.92
C ASP A 16 -3.15 -1.66 -10.79
N GLY A 17 -2.09 -2.46 -10.91
CA GLY A 17 -2.04 -3.66 -11.74
C GLY A 17 -2.65 -4.91 -11.10
N ALA A 18 -3.15 -4.84 -9.87
CA ALA A 18 -3.83 -5.95 -9.24
C ALA A 18 -5.29 -6.06 -9.75
N ASP A 19 -5.68 -7.25 -10.21
CA ASP A 19 -7.07 -7.56 -10.63
C ASP A 19 -8.09 -7.21 -9.53
N GLU A 20 -7.67 -7.28 -8.26
CA GLU A 20 -8.43 -6.81 -7.11
C GLU A 20 -7.69 -5.65 -6.45
N LYS A 21 -8.28 -4.46 -6.49
CA LYS A 21 -7.79 -3.26 -5.79
C LYS A 21 -7.81 -3.51 -4.29
N LYS A 22 -6.66 -3.80 -3.70
CA LYS A 22 -6.50 -4.07 -2.26
C LYS A 22 -5.46 -3.18 -1.64
N ALA A 23 -5.64 -2.88 -0.36
CA ALA A 23 -4.67 -2.21 0.49
C ALA A 23 -4.40 -3.08 1.73
N ILE A 24 -3.21 -2.91 2.33
CA ILE A 24 -2.88 -3.53 3.61
C ILE A 24 -2.78 -2.43 4.66
N LEU A 25 -3.69 -2.45 5.63
CA LEU A 25 -3.60 -1.60 6.81
C LEU A 25 -2.70 -2.28 7.84
N VAL A 26 -1.62 -1.59 8.19
CA VAL A 26 -0.65 -2.01 9.18
C VAL A 26 -0.93 -1.28 10.47
N SER A 27 -1.34 -2.01 11.49
CA SER A 27 -1.55 -1.49 12.83
C SER A 27 -0.63 -2.16 13.83
N SER A 28 -0.30 -1.47 14.92
CA SER A 28 0.64 -1.98 15.92
C SER A 28 0.21 -1.55 17.31
N ALA A 29 -0.06 -2.53 18.17
CA ALA A 29 -0.35 -2.32 19.59
C ALA A 29 0.90 -2.36 20.47
N SER A 30 2.01 -2.90 19.97
CA SER A 30 3.31 -2.85 20.65
C SER A 30 4.45 -2.99 19.64
N ALA A 31 5.69 -2.75 20.09
CA ALA A 31 6.89 -2.88 19.25
C ALA A 31 7.09 -4.28 18.64
N TYR A 32 6.44 -5.30 19.21
CA TYR A 32 6.59 -6.71 18.81
C TYR A 32 5.30 -7.31 18.26
N LYS A 33 4.21 -6.53 18.20
CA LYS A 33 2.90 -6.98 17.71
C LYS A 33 2.43 -6.05 16.59
N VAL A 34 2.36 -6.63 15.39
CA VAL A 34 1.84 -5.98 14.18
C VAL A 34 0.65 -6.80 13.70
N ALA A 35 -0.45 -6.11 13.41
CA ALA A 35 -1.61 -6.68 12.74
C ALA A 35 -1.67 -6.14 11.32
N LEU A 36 -2.07 -7.02 10.39
CA LEU A 36 -2.20 -6.73 8.97
C LEU A 36 -3.64 -7.00 8.56
N ASP A 37 -4.36 -5.94 8.22
CA ASP A 37 -5.75 -6.01 7.77
C ASP A 37 -5.81 -5.75 6.27
N THR A 38 -6.46 -6.64 5.53
CA THR A 38 -6.65 -6.45 4.08
C THR A 38 -7.93 -5.66 3.84
N ILE A 39 -7.80 -4.49 3.22
CA ILE A 39 -8.93 -3.68 2.78
C ILE A 39 -9.14 -3.93 1.31
N ARG A 40 -10.35 -4.38 0.94
CA ARG A 40 -10.77 -4.46 -0.46
C ARG A 40 -11.38 -3.13 -0.85
N LEU A 41 -10.79 -2.51 -1.85
CA LEU A 41 -11.33 -1.33 -2.49
C LEU A 41 -12.00 -1.83 -3.78
N GLY A 42 -13.17 -1.28 -4.11
CA GLY A 42 -13.93 -1.78 -5.26
C GLY A 42 -13.12 -1.74 -6.57
N GLU A 43 -13.59 -2.42 -7.61
CA GLU A 43 -12.93 -2.53 -8.92
C GLU A 43 -12.56 -1.18 -9.57
N SER A 44 -13.18 -0.08 -9.12
CA SER A 44 -13.02 1.29 -9.62
C SER A 44 -12.21 2.20 -8.69
N ALA A 45 -11.54 1.67 -7.67
CA ALA A 45 -10.72 2.49 -6.77
C ALA A 45 -9.40 2.91 -7.44
N PHE A 46 -9.12 4.22 -7.44
CA PHE A 46 -7.88 4.84 -7.88
C PHE A 46 -7.04 5.27 -6.68
N ALA A 47 -5.81 5.74 -6.92
CA ALA A 47 -4.86 6.15 -5.87
C ALA A 47 -5.44 7.18 -4.88
N ASP A 48 -6.37 8.03 -5.30
CA ASP A 48 -7.01 9.02 -4.43
C ASP A 48 -7.95 8.38 -3.39
N GLU A 49 -8.63 7.28 -3.73
CA GLU A 49 -9.44 6.51 -2.79
C GLU A 49 -8.58 5.85 -1.72
N TYR A 50 -7.38 5.36 -2.07
CA TYR A 50 -6.45 4.82 -1.08
C TYR A 50 -5.97 5.89 -0.10
N ARG A 51 -5.72 7.12 -0.58
CA ARG A 51 -5.36 8.25 0.28
C ARG A 51 -6.50 8.63 1.23
N GLN A 52 -7.74 8.63 0.74
CA GLN A 52 -8.93 8.87 1.57
C GLN A 52 -9.09 7.79 2.65
N VAL A 53 -8.83 6.52 2.33
CA VAL A 53 -8.87 5.43 3.29
C VAL A 53 -7.75 5.56 4.33
N ALA A 54 -6.55 5.96 3.91
CA ALA A 54 -5.45 6.21 4.82
C ALA A 54 -5.80 7.32 5.83
N ASP A 55 -6.33 8.44 5.33
CA ASP A 55 -6.77 9.57 6.16
C ASP A 55 -7.91 9.19 7.13
N ALA A 56 -8.93 8.48 6.63
CA ALA A 56 -10.04 7.97 7.45
C ALA A 56 -9.57 6.99 8.55
N CYS A 57 -8.51 6.22 8.29
CA CYS A 57 -7.89 5.32 9.26
C CYS A 57 -6.84 6.02 10.15
N GLY A 58 -6.49 7.28 9.90
CA GLY A 58 -5.37 7.95 10.56
C GLY A 58 -4.01 7.30 10.29
N ALA A 59 -3.85 6.67 9.13
CA ALA A 59 -2.66 5.95 8.70
C ALA A 59 -1.88 6.74 7.64
N GLU A 60 -0.57 6.57 7.61
CA GLU A 60 0.29 7.09 6.54
C GLU A 60 0.11 6.26 5.26
N PHE A 61 -0.14 6.90 4.13
CA PHE A 61 -0.17 6.22 2.83
C PHE A 61 1.26 5.86 2.38
N VAL A 62 1.48 4.60 1.98
CA VAL A 62 2.76 4.10 1.49
C VAL A 62 2.54 3.35 0.17
N ASP A 63 3.25 3.74 -0.88
CA ASP A 63 3.28 2.98 -2.13
C ASP A 63 4.18 1.75 -1.97
N ILE A 64 3.77 0.58 -2.45
CA ILE A 64 4.60 -0.62 -2.43
C ILE A 64 5.93 -0.42 -3.17
N SER A 65 5.96 0.46 -4.17
CA SER A 65 7.16 0.82 -4.92
C SER A 65 8.20 1.54 -4.06
N ASP A 66 7.78 2.19 -2.97
CA ASP A 66 8.67 2.88 -2.03
C ASP A 66 9.22 1.93 -0.94
N ILE A 67 8.75 0.67 -0.89
CA ILE A 67 9.19 -0.31 0.09
C ILE A 67 10.46 -0.99 -0.39
N ASN A 68 11.58 -0.71 0.29
CA ASN A 68 12.83 -1.41 0.04
C ASN A 68 12.78 -2.86 0.57
N ILE A 69 13.01 -3.84 -0.31
CA ILE A 69 13.03 -5.26 0.04
C ILE A 69 14.47 -5.66 0.41
N ILE A 70 14.77 -5.70 1.71
CA ILE A 70 16.09 -6.11 2.22
C ILE A 70 16.36 -7.57 1.82
N GLY A 71 17.52 -7.82 1.19
CA GLY A 71 17.90 -9.15 0.68
C GLY A 71 17.61 -9.38 -0.80
N GLN A 72 17.02 -8.40 -1.50
CA GLN A 72 16.91 -8.38 -2.98
C GLN A 72 18.03 -7.58 -3.67
N ASP A 73 19.09 -7.18 -2.96
CA ASP A 73 20.18 -6.32 -3.46
C ASP A 73 20.85 -6.79 -4.78
N ASN A 74 20.64 -8.04 -5.20
CA ASN A 74 21.17 -8.63 -6.44
C ASN A 74 20.10 -9.02 -7.49
N GLN A 75 18.84 -8.62 -7.33
CA GLN A 75 17.80 -8.92 -8.31
C GLN A 75 17.05 -7.63 -8.66
N PRO A 76 17.05 -7.18 -9.93
CA PRO A 76 16.28 -6.01 -10.29
C PRO A 76 14.81 -6.31 -10.00
N THR A 77 14.20 -5.51 -9.13
CA THR A 77 12.75 -5.46 -9.03
C THR A 77 12.29 -4.82 -10.33
N ILE A 78 11.99 -5.66 -11.32
CA ILE A 78 11.33 -5.22 -12.54
C ILE A 78 9.88 -4.91 -12.13
N ASN A 79 9.67 -3.81 -11.41
CA ASN A 79 8.37 -3.17 -11.35
C ASN A 79 8.30 -2.32 -12.61
N GLU A 80 8.08 -2.99 -13.75
CA GLU A 80 7.62 -2.33 -14.97
C GLU A 80 6.28 -1.69 -14.63
N ASN A 81 6.36 -0.46 -14.13
CA ASN A 81 5.25 0.47 -14.24
C ASN A 81 4.99 0.55 -15.75
N ASN A 82 4.00 -0.19 -16.24
CA ASN A 82 3.39 0.00 -17.55
C ASN A 82 2.63 1.35 -17.56
N ARG A 83 3.33 2.43 -17.17
CA ARG A 83 2.96 3.78 -17.52
C ARG A 83 3.30 3.86 -18.99
N GLY A 84 2.31 3.57 -19.83
CA GLY A 84 2.41 3.73 -21.26
C GLY A 84 2.82 5.16 -21.59
N GLU A 85 4.11 5.37 -21.79
CA GLU A 85 4.61 6.47 -22.60
C GLU A 85 4.34 6.07 -24.05
N ASN A 86 3.10 6.28 -24.47
CA ASN A 86 2.82 6.59 -25.86
C ASN A 86 3.39 7.98 -26.15
N ASP A 87 4.71 8.09 -26.16
CA ASP A 87 5.40 9.22 -26.77
C ASP A 87 5.55 8.88 -28.24
N GLY A 88 4.47 9.20 -28.96
CA GLY A 88 4.44 9.20 -30.41
C GLY A 88 5.65 9.94 -30.94
N LYS A 89 6.49 9.23 -31.68
CA LYS A 89 7.45 9.80 -32.62
C LYS A 89 7.36 8.97 -33.90
N GLU A 90 7.04 9.71 -34.96
CA GLU A 90 6.88 9.38 -36.38
C GLU A 90 7.59 8.13 -36.91
#